data_AF-A0A0C2J1D1-F1
#
_entry.id   AF-A0A0C2J1D1-F1
#
_cell.length_a   1.000
_cell.length_b   1.000
_cell.length_c   1.000
_cell.angle_alpha   90.00
_cell.angle_beta   90.00
_cell.angle_gamma   90.00
#
_symmetry.space_group_name_H-M   'P 1'
#
loop_
_entity.id
_entity.type
_entity.pdbx_description
1 polymer ?
#
loop_
_entity_poly.entity_id
_entity_poly.type
_entity_poly.pdbx_seq_one_letter_code
_entity_poly.pdbx_strand_id
1 'polypeptide(L)'
;MSTIGSNTGENKESDESDKDENEKDILSICFNPSTFAAAIYDQKASKIVLMCDKNSIRRGNCLIKLISQIDPTFLLIRETQFDLIFEHLKDWKIDESVFLKRLPNSFYDVKAAKNKIQQLVDAKTESNLFKSTEVPLIQATGALLKHLEQLADGQTNPKLMYPILGFDRINM
;
A
#
# COMPACT_ATOMS: atom_id res chain seq x y z
N MET A 1 -13.49 -63.28 -25.18
CA MET A 1 -12.46 -62.46 -25.83
C MET A 1 -12.51 -61.06 -25.22
N SER A 2 -11.38 -60.60 -24.70
CA SER A 2 -11.14 -59.27 -24.12
C SER A 2 -10.79 -58.23 -25.19
N THR A 3 -11.21 -56.97 -25.01
CA THR A 3 -10.48 -55.67 -25.21
C THR A 3 -11.50 -54.52 -24.98
N ILE A 4 -11.38 -53.65 -23.96
CA ILE A 4 -10.47 -52.49 -23.75
C ILE A 4 -10.69 -51.39 -24.80
N GLY A 5 -11.31 -50.25 -24.41
CA GLY A 5 -10.65 -48.93 -24.29
C GLY A 5 -10.80 -48.12 -25.60
N SER A 6 -10.87 -46.80 -25.69
CA SER A 6 -10.76 -45.68 -24.76
C SER A 6 -11.36 -44.42 -25.40
N ASN A 7 -11.72 -43.49 -24.52
CA ASN A 7 -11.86 -42.04 -24.63
C ASN A 7 -11.16 -41.31 -25.80
N THR A 8 -11.86 -40.34 -26.40
CA THR A 8 -11.38 -39.02 -26.88
C THR A 8 -12.59 -38.28 -27.46
N GLY A 9 -12.98 -37.06 -27.09
CA GLY A 9 -12.24 -35.97 -26.48
C GLY A 9 -12.34 -34.77 -27.41
N GLU A 10 -13.31 -33.89 -27.18
CA GLU A 10 -13.25 -32.48 -27.61
C GLU A 10 -13.98 -31.64 -26.54
N ASN A 11 -13.32 -31.51 -25.39
CA ASN A 11 -13.54 -30.38 -24.52
C ASN A 11 -12.99 -29.15 -25.25
N LYS A 12 -13.86 -28.19 -25.58
CA LYS A 12 -13.45 -26.82 -25.82
C LYS A 12 -12.90 -26.29 -24.50
N GLU A 13 -11.57 -26.30 -24.35
CA GLU A 13 -10.87 -25.42 -23.43
C GLU A 13 -11.18 -23.99 -23.87
N SER A 14 -12.18 -23.38 -23.23
CA SER A 14 -12.23 -21.94 -23.09
C SER A 14 -11.08 -21.56 -22.18
N ASP A 15 -10.03 -21.05 -22.81
CA ASP A 15 -8.89 -20.37 -22.19
C ASP A 15 -9.43 -19.08 -21.54
N GLU A 16 -10.14 -19.22 -20.43
CA GLU A 16 -10.43 -18.14 -19.49
C GLU A 16 -9.10 -17.83 -18.83
N SER A 17 -8.38 -16.88 -19.42
CA SER A 17 -7.32 -16.17 -18.72
C SER A 17 -7.95 -15.49 -17.51
N ASP A 18 -7.92 -16.16 -16.37
CA ASP A 18 -8.07 -15.58 -15.04
C ASP A 18 -7.04 -14.45 -14.92
N LYS A 19 -7.43 -13.26 -15.36
CA LYS A 19 -6.73 -12.05 -14.98
C LYS A 19 -7.04 -11.88 -13.50
N ASP A 20 -6.07 -12.19 -12.66
CA ASP A 20 -6.07 -11.90 -11.23
C ASP A 20 -6.43 -10.41 -11.01
N GLU A 21 -7.71 -10.12 -10.85
CA GLU A 21 -8.24 -8.76 -10.65
C GLU A 21 -7.93 -8.19 -9.25
N ASN A 22 -7.14 -8.88 -8.42
CA ASN A 22 -6.96 -8.56 -7.00
C ASN A 22 -5.51 -8.32 -6.54
N GLU A 23 -4.54 -8.17 -7.44
CA GLU A 23 -3.17 -7.77 -7.10
C GLU A 23 -2.96 -6.27 -7.28
N LYS A 24 -3.41 -5.48 -6.31
CA LYS A 24 -3.29 -4.02 -6.39
C LYS A 24 -2.76 -3.44 -5.08
N ASP A 25 -1.83 -2.51 -5.22
CA ASP A 25 -1.05 -1.98 -4.12
C ASP A 25 -1.87 -1.14 -3.14
N ILE A 26 -1.35 -1.01 -1.92
CA ILE A 26 -1.96 -0.18 -0.87
C ILE A 26 -1.05 1.01 -0.61
N LEU A 27 -1.59 2.21 -0.79
CA LEU A 27 -0.87 3.47 -0.61
C LEU A 27 -1.33 4.16 0.68
N SER A 28 -0.39 4.40 1.60
CA SER A 28 -0.59 5.26 2.76
C SER A 28 0.15 6.57 2.59
N ILE A 29 -0.51 7.69 2.89
CA ILE A 29 0.09 9.01 2.78
C ILE A 29 0.04 9.78 4.09
N CYS A 30 1.05 10.61 4.29
CA CYS A 30 1.07 11.59 5.36
C CYS A 30 1.89 12.79 4.91
N PHE A 31 1.37 13.99 5.15
CA PHE A 31 2.08 15.21 4.84
C PHE A 31 1.97 16.23 5.97
N ASN A 32 2.93 17.14 5.99
CA ASN A 32 2.92 18.33 6.82
C ASN A 32 3.23 19.55 5.91
N PRO A 33 3.33 20.78 6.43
CA PRO A 33 3.57 21.96 5.59
C PRO A 33 4.82 21.90 4.69
N SER A 34 5.84 21.10 5.04
CA SER A 34 7.12 21.07 4.33
C SER A 34 7.47 19.72 3.71
N THR A 35 6.68 18.67 3.97
CA THR A 35 7.03 17.28 3.64
C THR A 35 5.81 16.54 3.14
N PHE A 36 5.97 15.85 2.02
CA PHE A 36 5.05 14.82 1.56
C PHE A 36 5.73 13.45 1.74
N ALA A 37 5.04 12.51 2.37
CA ALA A 37 5.55 11.17 2.55
C ALA A 37 4.49 10.12 2.21
N ALA A 38 4.96 9.02 1.64
CA ALA A 38 4.16 7.88 1.26
C ALA A 38 4.85 6.57 1.63
N ALA A 39 4.03 5.60 2.01
CA ALA A 39 4.43 4.20 2.17
C ALA A 39 3.49 3.35 1.32
N ILE A 40 4.06 2.50 0.48
CA ILE A 40 3.33 1.67 -0.48
C ILE A 40 3.59 0.23 -0.13
N TYR A 41 2.56 -0.58 0.00
CA TYR A 41 2.72 -2.03 -0.01
C TYR A 41 2.60 -2.51 -1.44
N ASP A 42 3.74 -2.89 -2.02
CA ASP A 42 3.83 -3.60 -3.30
C ASP A 42 3.45 -5.06 -3.05
N GLN A 43 2.25 -5.44 -3.46
CA GLN A 43 1.70 -6.76 -3.15
C GLN A 43 2.46 -7.86 -3.91
N LYS A 44 2.91 -7.57 -5.13
CA LYS A 44 3.65 -8.52 -5.98
C LYS A 44 5.03 -8.82 -5.42
N ALA A 45 5.73 -7.77 -4.99
CA ALA A 45 7.03 -7.91 -4.34
C ALA A 45 6.92 -8.31 -2.85
N SER A 46 5.73 -8.18 -2.27
CA SER A 46 5.49 -8.31 -0.82
C SER A 46 6.44 -7.41 -0.01
N LYS A 47 6.60 -6.17 -0.45
CA LYS A 47 7.54 -5.20 0.13
C LYS A 47 6.86 -3.87 0.44
N ILE A 48 7.46 -3.12 1.37
CA ILE A 48 7.08 -1.74 1.62
C ILE A 48 8.05 -0.79 0.93
N VAL A 49 7.54 0.01 0.00
CA VAL A 49 8.30 1.07 -0.67
C VAL A 49 8.04 2.39 0.04
N LEU A 50 9.13 3.04 0.47
CA LEU A 50 9.12 4.28 1.23
C LEU A 50 9.51 5.46 0.34
N MET A 51 8.70 6.51 0.35
CA MET A 51 8.92 7.72 -0.44
C MET A 51 8.74 8.97 0.43
N CYS A 52 9.70 9.89 0.34
CA CYS A 52 9.67 11.13 1.12
C CYS A 52 10.23 12.28 0.28
N ASP A 53 9.38 13.28 0.05
CA ASP A 53 9.71 14.52 -0.65
C ASP A 53 9.72 15.68 0.36
N LYS A 54 10.91 16.24 0.57
CA LYS A 54 11.14 17.41 1.43
C LYS A 54 11.15 18.65 0.54
N ASN A 55 10.40 19.67 0.94
CA ASN A 55 10.16 20.91 0.19
C ASN A 55 9.10 20.78 -0.90
N SER A 56 8.16 19.86 -0.74
CA SER A 56 7.03 19.74 -1.67
C SER A 56 6.09 20.95 -1.54
N ILE A 57 6.37 22.01 -2.30
CA ILE A 57 5.47 23.15 -2.52
C ILE A 57 4.23 22.69 -3.35
N ARG A 58 4.32 21.52 -4.00
CA ARG A 58 3.30 20.96 -4.90
C ARG A 58 2.82 19.57 -4.48
N ARG A 59 2.43 19.42 -3.21
CA ARG A 59 2.01 18.13 -2.61
C ARG A 59 0.91 17.43 -3.41
N GLY A 60 -0.07 18.18 -3.92
CA GLY A 60 -1.12 17.66 -4.79
C GLY A 60 -0.55 16.99 -6.05
N ASN A 61 0.40 17.63 -6.73
CA ASN A 61 1.02 17.06 -7.93
C ASN A 61 1.81 15.78 -7.61
N CYS A 62 2.50 15.74 -6.46
CA CYS A 62 3.21 14.53 -6.05
C CYS A 62 2.23 13.38 -5.79
N LEU A 63 1.11 13.65 -5.12
CA LEU A 63 0.06 12.65 -4.88
C LEU A 63 -0.58 12.15 -6.17
N ILE A 64 -0.94 13.05 -7.10
CA ILE A 64 -1.53 12.69 -8.40
C ILE A 64 -0.59 11.80 -9.20
N LYS A 65 0.69 12.20 -9.30
CA LYS A 65 1.71 11.41 -10.00
C LYS A 65 1.85 10.03 -9.38
N LEU A 66 1.88 9.97 -8.05
CA LEU A 66 2.04 8.72 -7.32
C LEU A 66 0.86 7.77 -7.55
N ILE A 67 -0.37 8.28 -7.42
CA ILE A 67 -1.58 7.50 -7.67
C ILE A 67 -1.63 7.03 -9.13
N SER A 68 -1.28 7.88 -10.09
CA SER A 68 -1.29 7.52 -11.51
C SER A 68 -0.21 6.48 -11.87
N GLN A 69 0.90 6.43 -11.13
CA GLN A 69 2.00 5.49 -11.37
C GLN A 69 1.75 4.13 -10.71
N ILE A 70 1.10 4.11 -9.55
CA ILE A 70 0.92 2.91 -8.73
C ILE A 70 -0.43 2.26 -9.00
N ASP A 71 -1.46 3.05 -9.32
CA ASP A 71 -2.86 2.59 -9.40
C ASP A 71 -3.30 1.79 -8.17
N PRO A 72 -3.20 2.37 -6.95
CA PRO A 72 -3.45 1.63 -5.72
C PRO A 72 -4.94 1.29 -5.56
N THR A 73 -5.26 0.10 -5.04
CA THR A 73 -6.65 -0.21 -4.63
C THR A 73 -7.09 0.69 -3.51
N PHE A 74 -6.23 0.86 -2.50
CA PHE A 74 -6.57 1.63 -1.31
C PHE A 74 -5.63 2.83 -1.17
N LEU A 75 -6.24 4.00 -1.01
CA LEU A 75 -5.55 5.20 -0.55
C LEU A 75 -5.93 5.47 0.91
N LEU A 76 -4.99 5.23 1.80
CA LEU A 76 -5.14 5.41 3.24
C LEU A 76 -4.83 6.86 3.60
N ILE A 77 -5.81 7.53 4.21
CA ILE A 77 -5.73 8.95 4.51
C ILE A 77 -6.08 9.18 5.97
N ARG A 78 -5.28 9.98 6.67
CA ARG A 78 -5.57 10.42 8.05
C ARG A 78 -6.87 11.19 8.10
N GLU A 79 -7.71 10.92 9.09
CA GLU A 79 -9.02 11.57 9.24
C GLU A 79 -8.98 13.10 9.18
N THR A 80 -7.95 13.72 9.76
CA THR A 80 -7.78 15.18 9.77
C THR A 80 -7.35 15.77 8.42
N GLN A 81 -6.95 14.91 7.48
CA GLN A 81 -6.51 15.27 6.13
C GLN A 81 -7.48 14.79 5.05
N PHE A 82 -8.48 13.98 5.43
CA PHE A 82 -9.37 13.30 4.49
C PHE A 82 -10.18 14.29 3.67
N ASP A 83 -10.87 15.23 4.32
CA ASP A 83 -11.79 16.14 3.62
C ASP A 83 -11.04 17.03 2.62
N LEU A 84 -9.87 17.55 3.01
CA LEU A 84 -8.99 18.32 2.14
C LEU A 84 -8.58 17.53 0.88
N ILE A 85 -8.19 16.26 1.04
CA ILE A 85 -7.79 15.43 -0.10
C ILE A 85 -9.01 15.08 -0.95
N PHE A 86 -10.12 14.72 -0.31
CA PHE A 86 -11.35 14.33 -0.98
C PHE A 86 -11.89 15.42 -1.90
N GLU A 87 -11.88 16.67 -1.46
CA GLU A 87 -12.29 17.82 -2.28
C GLU A 87 -11.41 17.95 -3.53
N HIS A 88 -10.09 17.81 -3.37
CA HIS A 88 -9.16 17.93 -4.49
C HIS A 88 -9.13 16.74 -5.44
N LEU A 89 -9.54 15.54 -5.00
CA LEU A 89 -9.54 14.36 -5.85
C LEU A 89 -10.42 14.51 -7.09
N LYS A 90 -11.54 15.24 -6.96
CA LYS A 90 -12.42 15.57 -8.10
C LYS A 90 -11.70 16.43 -9.14
N ASP A 91 -10.96 17.43 -8.69
CA ASP A 91 -10.18 18.31 -9.56
C ASP A 91 -9.02 17.56 -10.24
N TRP A 92 -8.51 16.54 -9.57
CA TRP A 92 -7.37 15.74 -10.01
C TRP A 92 -7.74 14.61 -10.97
N LYS A 93 -9.03 14.37 -11.22
CA LYS A 93 -9.54 13.30 -12.11
C LYS A 93 -8.93 11.94 -11.77
N ILE A 94 -8.75 11.67 -10.48
CA ILE A 94 -8.31 10.35 -10.03
C ILE A 94 -9.47 9.39 -10.26
N ASP A 95 -9.16 8.25 -10.86
CA ASP A 95 -10.13 7.21 -11.21
C ASP A 95 -10.96 6.79 -9.97
N GLU A 96 -12.24 6.54 -10.18
CA GLU A 96 -13.18 6.08 -9.14
C GLU A 96 -12.82 4.66 -8.65
N SER A 97 -11.90 3.98 -9.33
CA SER A 97 -11.36 2.67 -8.96
C SER A 97 -10.47 2.68 -7.70
N VAL A 98 -9.98 3.86 -7.26
CA VAL A 98 -9.19 3.99 -6.03
C VAL A 98 -10.11 4.16 -4.81
N PHE A 99 -10.12 3.17 -3.91
CA PHE A 99 -10.90 3.22 -2.67
C PHE A 99 -10.20 4.08 -1.62
N LEU A 100 -10.81 5.22 -1.30
CA LEU A 100 -10.35 6.13 -0.26
C LEU A 100 -10.74 5.60 1.12
N LYS A 101 -9.75 5.41 2.00
CA LYS A 101 -9.99 4.94 3.36
C LYS A 101 -9.61 6.00 4.38
N ARG A 102 -10.63 6.52 5.07
CA ARG A 102 -10.44 7.40 6.23
C ARG A 102 -9.96 6.57 7.41
N LEU A 103 -8.75 6.86 7.90
CA LEU A 103 -8.14 6.19 9.05
C LEU A 103 -8.07 7.13 10.26
N PRO A 104 -8.35 6.63 11.48
CA PRO A 104 -8.27 7.45 12.68
C PRO A 104 -6.83 7.84 13.00
N ASN A 105 -6.65 8.95 13.72
CA ASN A 105 -5.32 9.48 14.07
C ASN A 105 -4.42 8.46 14.79
N SER A 106 -5.00 7.51 15.51
CA SER A 106 -4.27 6.44 16.22
C SER A 106 -3.52 5.46 15.31
N PHE A 107 -3.76 5.48 13.99
CA PHE A 107 -2.98 4.72 13.01
C PHE A 107 -1.67 5.41 12.65
N TYR A 108 -1.62 6.72 12.86
CA TYR A 108 -0.47 7.56 12.55
C TYR A 108 0.32 7.94 13.82
N ASP A 109 0.19 7.14 14.89
CA ASP A 109 0.97 7.34 16.11
C ASP A 109 2.45 6.97 15.86
N VAL A 110 3.33 7.93 16.09
CA VAL A 110 4.76 7.79 15.77
C VAL A 110 5.44 6.73 16.64
N LYS A 111 5.06 6.66 17.93
CA LYS A 111 5.70 5.75 18.88
C LYS A 111 5.32 4.31 18.57
N ALA A 112 4.03 4.04 18.34
CA ALA A 112 3.53 2.75 17.93
C ALA A 112 4.12 2.33 16.57
N ALA A 113 4.19 3.24 15.60
CA ALA A 113 4.79 2.98 14.30
C ALA A 113 6.27 2.57 14.41
N LYS A 114 7.08 3.32 15.17
CA LYS A 114 8.50 2.98 15.40
C LYS A 114 8.65 1.60 16.04
N ASN A 115 7.89 1.32 17.09
CA ASN A 115 7.94 0.02 17.76
C ASN A 115 7.60 -1.10 16.78
N LYS A 116 6.62 -0.90 15.89
CA LYS A 116 6.25 -1.91 14.89
C LYS A 116 7.34 -2.10 13.83
N ILE A 117 7.91 -1.01 13.33
CA ILE A 117 9.02 -1.06 12.37
C ILE A 117 10.21 -1.82 12.97
N GLN A 118 10.57 -1.55 14.23
CA GLN A 118 11.65 -2.24 14.96
C GLN A 118 11.44 -3.74 15.16
N GLN A 119 10.19 -4.21 15.11
CA GLN A 119 9.89 -5.64 15.14
C GLN A 119 10.09 -6.31 13.77
N LEU A 120 10.07 -5.53 12.69
CA LEU A 120 10.13 -6.03 11.31
C LEU A 120 11.53 -5.90 10.69
N VAL A 121 12.35 -4.96 11.15
CA VAL A 121 13.70 -4.74 10.64
C VAL A 121 14.69 -4.58 11.79
N ASP A 122 15.96 -4.93 11.54
CA ASP A 122 17.03 -4.64 12.50
C ASP A 122 17.30 -3.13 12.63
N ALA A 123 17.94 -2.71 13.72
CA ALA A 123 18.20 -1.29 14.01
C ALA A 123 19.09 -0.60 12.95
N LYS A 124 20.00 -1.34 12.31
CA LYS A 124 20.86 -0.80 11.25
C LYS A 124 20.04 -0.49 10.00
N THR A 125 19.09 -1.35 9.67
CA THR A 125 18.16 -1.20 8.56
C THR A 125 17.16 -0.08 8.85
N GLU A 126 16.60 -0.01 10.07
CA GLU A 126 15.73 1.09 10.48
C GLU A 126 16.40 2.45 10.31
N SER A 127 17.64 2.62 10.80
CA SER A 127 18.36 3.90 10.70
C SER A 127 18.69 4.31 9.26
N ASN A 128 18.80 3.36 8.34
CA ASN A 128 18.96 3.63 6.91
C ASN A 128 17.63 3.98 6.22
N LEU A 129 16.53 3.36 6.66
CA LEU A 129 15.20 3.54 6.07
C LEU A 129 14.50 4.81 6.56
N PHE A 130 14.78 5.27 7.78
CA PHE A 130 14.10 6.40 8.40
C PHE A 130 15.09 7.39 9.01
N LYS A 131 15.11 8.62 8.51
CA LYS A 131 15.82 9.70 9.20
C LYS A 131 14.96 10.17 10.38
N SER A 132 15.57 10.54 11.50
CA SER A 132 14.86 10.99 12.71
C SER A 132 13.89 12.16 12.48
N THR A 133 14.13 12.95 11.43
CA THR A 133 13.32 14.10 11.02
C THR A 133 12.11 13.74 10.14
N GLU A 134 12.00 12.49 9.69
CA GLU A 134 10.98 12.05 8.73
C GLU A 134 9.76 11.48 9.44
N VAL A 135 9.25 12.25 10.41
CA VAL A 135 8.04 11.92 11.15
C VAL A 135 6.87 11.57 10.21
N PRO A 136 6.58 12.33 9.13
CA PRO A 136 5.50 11.96 8.21
C PRO A 136 5.68 10.59 7.56
N LEU A 137 6.91 10.21 7.22
CA LEU A 137 7.19 8.90 6.60
C LEU A 137 6.95 7.75 7.59
N ILE A 138 7.40 7.93 8.83
CA ILE A 138 7.15 6.96 9.91
C ILE A 138 5.64 6.80 10.14
N GLN A 139 4.89 7.92 10.13
CA GLN A 139 3.45 7.91 10.30
C GLN A 139 2.71 7.21 9.15
N ALA A 140 3.07 7.50 7.90
CA ALA A 140 2.50 6.83 6.73
C ALA A 140 2.77 5.32 6.80
N THR A 141 4.00 4.93 7.14
CA THR A 141 4.40 3.53 7.28
C THR A 141 3.62 2.83 8.39
N GLY A 142 3.50 3.45 9.56
CA GLY A 142 2.73 2.88 10.68
C GLY A 142 1.26 2.66 10.33
N ALA A 143 0.65 3.62 9.64
CA ALA A 143 -0.74 3.49 9.20
C ALA A 143 -0.93 2.36 8.18
N LEU A 144 0.03 2.20 7.25
CA LEU A 144 0.04 1.08 6.31
C LEU A 144 0.14 -0.26 7.05
N LEU A 145 1.14 -0.41 7.92
CA LEU A 145 1.37 -1.65 8.68
C LEU A 145 0.15 -2.06 9.49
N LYS A 146 -0.43 -1.12 10.23
CA LYS A 146 -1.62 -1.37 11.04
C LYS A 146 -2.84 -1.73 10.19
N HIS A 147 -2.96 -1.16 8.98
CA HIS A 147 -4.01 -1.53 8.07
C HIS A 147 -3.83 -2.96 7.53
N LEU A 148 -2.62 -3.34 7.14
CA LEU A 148 -2.28 -4.69 6.70
C LEU A 148 -2.56 -5.73 7.80
N GLU A 149 -2.22 -5.43 9.06
CA GLU A 149 -2.56 -6.29 10.21
C GLU A 149 -4.06 -6.52 10.34
N GLN A 150 -4.87 -5.46 10.23
CA GLN A 150 -6.33 -5.60 10.29
C GLN A 150 -6.91 -6.42 9.14
N LEU A 151 -6.31 -6.34 7.95
CA LEU A 151 -6.72 -7.17 6.83
C LEU A 151 -6.38 -8.64 7.09
N ALA A 152 -5.20 -8.92 7.64
CA ALA A 152 -4.78 -10.27 8.00
C ALA A 152 -5.62 -10.88 9.14
N ASP A 153 -5.91 -10.11 10.20
CA ASP A 153 -6.72 -10.56 11.34
C ASP A 153 -8.20 -10.75 10.95
N GLY A 154 -8.69 -9.97 9.97
CA GLY A 154 -10.06 -10.04 9.47
C GLY A 154 -10.31 -11.18 8.48
N GLN A 155 -9.27 -11.87 8.02
CA GLN A 155 -9.39 -12.94 7.03
C GLN A 155 -9.30 -14.31 7.67
N THR A 156 -10.35 -15.11 7.49
CA THR A 156 -10.37 -16.55 7.82
C THR A 156 -9.62 -17.40 6.80
N ASN A 157 -9.11 -16.80 5.72
CA ASN A 157 -8.46 -17.50 4.61
C ASN A 157 -6.94 -17.24 4.63
N PRO A 158 -6.10 -18.24 4.97
CA PRO A 158 -4.66 -18.09 5.12
C PRO A 158 -3.91 -17.73 3.82
N LYS A 159 -4.59 -17.77 2.66
CA LYS A 159 -4.03 -17.36 1.36
C LYS A 159 -3.91 -15.85 1.17
N LEU A 160 -4.61 -15.04 1.98
CA LEU A 160 -4.58 -13.59 1.89
C LEU A 160 -3.71 -12.94 2.99
N MET A 161 -2.74 -13.68 3.52
CA MET A 161 -1.70 -13.04 4.33
C MET A 161 -0.98 -11.98 3.48
N TYR A 162 -0.71 -10.83 4.09
CA TYR A 162 0.11 -9.75 3.52
C TYR A 162 1.54 -9.88 4.08
N PRO A 163 2.38 -10.82 3.59
CA PRO A 163 3.74 -10.94 4.09
C PRO A 163 4.53 -9.68 3.75
N ILE A 164 5.41 -9.29 4.66
CA ILE A 164 6.36 -8.20 4.43
C ILE A 164 7.74 -8.82 4.40
N LEU A 165 8.27 -8.99 3.18
CA LEU A 165 9.59 -9.57 2.90
C LEU A 165 10.71 -8.54 3.01
N GLY A 166 10.39 -7.25 3.03
CA GLY A 166 11.39 -6.21 3.20
C GLY A 166 10.86 -4.80 2.95
N PHE A 167 11.79 -3.86 2.98
CA PHE A 167 11.55 -2.44 2.75
C PHE A 167 12.53 -1.92 1.69
N ASP A 168 12.02 -1.13 0.76
CA ASP A 168 12.82 -0.39 -0.21
C ASP A 168 12.57 1.12 -0.01
N ARG A 169 13.55 1.96 -0.34
CA ARG A 169 13.44 3.42 -0.20
C ARG A 169 13.79 4.12 -1.50
N ILE A 170 12.93 5.02 -1.93
CA ILE A 170 13.12 5.86 -3.11
C ILE A 170 13.22 7.32 -2.65
N ASN A 171 14.24 8.03 -3.15
CA ASN A 171 14.37 9.47 -2.96
C ASN A 171 13.74 10.18 -4.15
N MET A 172 12.86 11.15 -3.89
CA MET A 172 12.32 12.07 -4.89
C MET A 172 13.09 13.39 -4.92
#